data_AF-A0A7X9CKQ0-F1
#
_entry.id   AF-A0A7X9CKQ0-F1
#
_cell.length_a   1.000
_cell.length_b   1.000
_cell.length_c   1.000
_cell.angle_alpha   90.00
_cell.angle_beta   90.00
_cell.angle_gamma   90.00
#
_symmetry.space_group_name_H-M   'P 1'
#
loop_
_entity.id
_entity.type
_entity.pdbx_description
1 polymer ?
#
loop_
_entity_poly.entity_id
_entity_poly.type
_entity_poly.pdbx_seq_one_letter_code
_entity_poly.pdbx_strand_id
1 'polypeptide(L)'
;MEFYGTRKKVNMKSFLLKRLNTSFLDIENTYLKFNNKNLENLPKGSEWLLDNFYILELVYKETKANILREKKIELNIIETGIYKGYPLVYALSLELINYFTGNINEENIIEFINGFQKWGILSLEEVSSISTCLIIGLLEYISKISAKLSTIDEIWQKEYVLQSKYKISLGYGIKSLRAMANFDWENIFESIAVVEEIYKKDPLNVYESMDLDSKHYYRYNTKILAEKFNVEEVFLAKKILEFAEEEWNKGSRDKKAHIGYYLLDKGREKLFDFFGIEEKTTIYMKKYSSYYLPILLLTIFVSISIFIYTYNRANVFL
;
A
#
# COMPACT_ATOMS: atom_id res chain seq x y z
N MET A 1 -15.03 -12.45 -12.98
CA MET A 1 -14.46 -11.12 -12.64
C MET A 1 -15.09 -10.13 -13.59
N GLU A 2 -15.89 -9.18 -13.08
CA GLU A 2 -16.45 -8.12 -13.93
C GLU A 2 -15.33 -7.15 -14.35
N PHE A 3 -15.37 -6.69 -15.60
CA PHE A 3 -14.43 -5.67 -16.07
C PHE A 3 -14.89 -4.30 -15.55
N TYR A 4 -14.20 -3.78 -14.54
CA TYR A 4 -14.50 -2.46 -13.99
C TYR A 4 -13.84 -1.38 -14.83
N GLY A 5 -14.64 -0.59 -15.55
CA GLY A 5 -14.16 0.70 -16.06
C GLY A 5 -13.77 1.60 -14.88
N THR A 6 -12.53 2.11 -14.87
CA THR A 6 -12.02 2.97 -13.78
C THR A 6 -11.80 4.41 -14.23
N ARG A 7 -12.10 5.36 -13.32
CA ARG A 7 -11.84 6.80 -13.50
C ARG A 7 -10.57 7.23 -12.74
N LYS A 8 -10.11 8.46 -13.02
CA LYS A 8 -8.99 9.16 -12.38
C LYS A 8 -8.96 9.00 -10.85
N LYS A 9 -7.76 8.93 -10.25
CA LYS A 9 -7.53 8.87 -8.80
C LYS A 9 -8.30 9.94 -8.03
N VAL A 10 -8.98 9.55 -6.95
CA VAL A 10 -9.74 10.43 -6.05
C VAL A 10 -9.32 10.15 -4.60
N ASN A 11 -9.34 11.17 -3.74
CA ASN A 11 -9.06 10.99 -2.32
C ASN A 11 -10.21 10.22 -1.63
N MET A 12 -9.94 8.97 -1.26
CA MET A 12 -10.90 8.03 -0.66
C MET A 12 -10.72 7.84 0.85
N LYS A 13 -9.89 8.68 1.51
CA LYS A 13 -9.67 8.61 2.96
C LYS A 13 -10.97 8.63 3.78
N SER A 14 -11.90 9.54 3.46
CA SER A 14 -13.17 9.66 4.18
C SER A 14 -14.09 8.46 3.95
N PHE A 15 -14.08 7.91 2.73
CA PHE A 15 -14.82 6.70 2.38
C PHE A 15 -14.33 5.51 3.22
N LEU A 16 -13.01 5.26 3.26
CA LEU A 16 -12.43 4.14 4.02
C LEU A 16 -12.71 4.27 5.52
N LEU A 17 -12.55 5.47 6.10
CA LEU A 17 -12.90 5.73 7.51
C LEU A 17 -14.38 5.46 7.80
N LYS A 18 -15.28 5.88 6.90
CA LYS A 18 -16.72 5.64 7.07
C LYS A 18 -17.02 4.13 7.08
N ARG A 19 -16.47 3.36 6.14
CA ARG A 19 -16.66 1.90 6.06
C ARG A 19 -16.11 1.20 7.29
N LEU A 20 -14.91 1.58 7.73
CA LEU A 20 -14.27 1.06 8.94
C LEU A 20 -15.12 1.30 10.19
N ASN A 21 -15.50 2.57 10.44
CA ASN A 21 -16.29 2.94 11.62
C ASN A 21 -17.66 2.26 11.64
N THR A 22 -18.34 2.19 10.48
CA THR A 22 -19.67 1.55 10.38
C THR A 22 -19.57 0.06 10.70
N SER A 23 -18.60 -0.63 10.08
CA SER A 23 -18.43 -2.08 10.29
C SER A 23 -18.10 -2.41 11.75
N PHE A 24 -17.25 -1.61 12.40
CA PHE A 24 -16.91 -1.81 13.80
C PHE A 24 -18.10 -1.51 14.74
N LEU A 25 -18.86 -0.45 14.48
CA LEU A 25 -20.06 -0.13 15.26
C LEU A 25 -21.11 -1.26 15.19
N ASP A 26 -21.32 -1.83 14.00
CA ASP A 26 -22.24 -2.97 13.83
C ASP A 26 -21.77 -4.22 14.58
N ILE A 27 -20.44 -4.46 14.58
CA ILE A 27 -19.80 -5.51 15.37
C ILE A 27 -20.02 -5.28 16.87
N GLU A 28 -19.77 -4.08 17.37
CA GLU A 28 -19.95 -3.70 18.77
C GLU A 28 -21.40 -3.87 19.22
N ASN A 29 -22.35 -3.39 18.42
CA ASN A 29 -23.77 -3.57 18.69
C ASN A 29 -24.16 -5.05 18.76
N THR A 30 -23.63 -5.88 17.86
CA THR A 30 -23.90 -7.32 17.85
C THR A 30 -23.26 -8.03 19.05
N TYR A 31 -22.04 -7.63 19.41
CA TYR A 31 -21.35 -8.12 20.61
C TYR A 31 -22.14 -7.81 21.88
N LEU A 32 -22.58 -6.56 22.07
CA LEU A 32 -23.38 -6.15 23.22
C LEU A 32 -24.70 -6.92 23.32
N LYS A 33 -25.37 -7.18 22.18
CA LYS A 33 -26.58 -8.01 22.13
C LYS A 33 -26.32 -9.44 22.61
N PHE A 34 -25.21 -10.06 22.21
CA PHE A 34 -24.86 -11.40 22.66
C PHE A 34 -24.44 -11.43 24.13
N ASN A 35 -23.63 -10.45 24.56
CA ASN A 35 -23.13 -10.39 25.93
C ASN A 35 -24.25 -10.19 26.98
N ASN A 36 -25.37 -9.59 26.57
CA ASN A 36 -26.54 -9.38 27.44
C ASN A 36 -27.51 -10.58 27.48
N LYS A 37 -27.26 -11.65 26.72
CA LYS A 37 -28.08 -12.88 26.71
C LYS A 37 -27.44 -13.97 27.57
N ASN A 38 -28.27 -14.88 28.08
CA ASN A 38 -27.78 -16.11 28.72
C ASN A 38 -27.04 -16.98 27.69
N LEU A 39 -25.90 -17.55 28.08
CA LEU A 39 -25.04 -18.38 27.23
C LEU A 39 -25.77 -19.54 26.54
N GLU A 40 -26.76 -20.15 27.21
CA GLU A 40 -27.56 -21.26 26.65
C GLU A 40 -28.48 -20.85 25.49
N ASN A 41 -28.77 -19.54 25.37
CA ASN A 41 -29.65 -18.98 24.35
C ASN A 41 -28.88 -18.28 23.23
N LEU A 42 -27.57 -18.50 23.11
CA LEU A 42 -26.77 -17.90 22.05
C LEU A 42 -26.74 -18.77 20.79
N PRO A 43 -26.75 -18.15 19.60
CA PRO A 43 -26.44 -18.84 18.35
C PRO A 43 -25.08 -19.52 18.40
N LYS A 44 -24.98 -20.70 17.78
CA LYS A 44 -23.67 -21.33 17.58
C LYS A 44 -22.81 -20.41 16.72
N GLY A 45 -21.60 -20.09 17.19
CA GLY A 45 -20.68 -19.17 16.54
C GLY A 45 -20.58 -17.82 17.25
N SER A 46 -21.50 -17.47 18.16
CA SER A 46 -21.39 -16.24 18.96
C SER A 46 -20.13 -16.20 19.83
N GLU A 47 -19.61 -17.37 20.25
CA GLU A 47 -18.35 -17.50 20.98
C GLU A 47 -17.17 -16.89 20.22
N TRP A 48 -17.15 -17.00 18.88
CA TRP A 48 -16.11 -16.36 18.08
C TRP A 48 -16.10 -14.85 18.26
N LEU A 49 -17.28 -14.21 18.32
CA LEU A 49 -17.33 -12.77 18.53
C LEU A 49 -16.97 -12.40 19.96
N LEU A 50 -17.51 -13.12 20.94
CA LEU A 50 -17.29 -12.85 22.38
C LEU A 50 -15.81 -13.01 22.76
N ASP A 51 -15.18 -14.11 22.37
CA ASP A 51 -13.80 -14.43 22.74
C ASP A 51 -12.76 -13.56 22.01
N ASN A 52 -13.14 -12.93 20.89
CA ASN A 52 -12.21 -12.23 20.00
C ASN A 52 -12.49 -10.73 19.88
N PHE A 53 -13.49 -10.18 20.58
CA PHE A 53 -13.87 -8.78 20.45
C PHE A 53 -12.69 -7.81 20.68
N TYR A 54 -11.83 -8.10 21.66
CA TYR A 54 -10.65 -7.28 21.96
C TYR A 54 -9.70 -7.12 20.76
N ILE A 55 -9.58 -8.16 19.92
CA ILE A 55 -8.73 -8.12 18.72
C ILE A 55 -9.38 -7.28 17.65
N LEU A 56 -10.70 -7.42 17.48
CA LEU A 56 -11.44 -6.59 16.52
C LEU A 56 -11.31 -5.11 16.89
N GLU A 57 -11.38 -4.80 18.18
CA GLU A 57 -11.17 -3.44 18.70
C GLU A 57 -9.74 -2.94 18.46
N LEU A 58 -8.73 -3.77 18.73
CA LEU A 58 -7.33 -3.42 18.50
C LEU A 58 -7.07 -3.12 17.01
N VAL A 59 -7.46 -4.04 16.13
CA VAL A 59 -7.28 -3.90 14.67
C VAL A 59 -8.02 -2.67 14.15
N TYR A 60 -9.24 -2.42 14.64
CA TYR A 60 -9.99 -1.20 14.31
C TYR A 60 -9.23 0.07 14.72
N LYS A 61 -8.73 0.14 15.95
CA LYS A 61 -7.99 1.31 16.46
C LYS A 61 -6.71 1.55 15.68
N GLU A 62 -5.93 0.50 15.41
CA GLU A 62 -4.68 0.58 14.64
C GLU A 62 -4.92 1.01 13.19
N THR A 63 -5.88 0.37 12.52
CA THR A 63 -6.24 0.71 11.13
C THR A 63 -6.75 2.14 11.03
N LYS A 64 -7.60 2.57 11.98
CA LYS A 64 -8.10 3.94 12.04
C LYS A 64 -6.95 4.94 12.24
N ALA A 65 -6.01 4.65 13.13
CA ALA A 65 -4.85 5.49 13.36
C ALA A 65 -3.98 5.60 12.10
N ASN A 66 -3.71 4.49 11.41
CA ASN A 66 -2.94 4.46 10.17
C ASN A 66 -3.59 5.32 9.07
N ILE A 67 -4.89 5.15 8.83
CA ILE A 67 -5.63 5.96 7.85
C ILE A 67 -5.64 7.45 8.23
N LEU A 68 -5.71 7.78 9.52
CA LEU A 68 -5.71 9.16 9.99
C LEU A 68 -4.36 9.86 9.78
N ARG A 69 -3.23 9.13 9.91
CA ARG A 69 -1.88 9.66 9.65
C ARG A 69 -1.69 10.07 8.18
N GLU A 70 -2.30 9.34 7.26
CA GLU A 70 -2.19 9.64 5.83
C GLU A 70 -2.83 10.98 5.48
N LYS A 71 -2.13 11.86 4.77
CA LYS A 71 -2.71 13.16 4.38
C LYS A 71 -3.89 12.98 3.43
N LYS A 72 -3.75 12.08 2.47
CA LYS A 72 -4.74 11.69 1.46
C LYS A 72 -4.48 10.24 1.05
N ILE A 73 -5.51 9.54 0.60
CA ILE A 73 -5.39 8.18 0.03
C ILE A 73 -6.05 8.23 -1.34
N GLU A 74 -5.26 8.27 -2.41
CA GLU A 74 -5.74 8.55 -3.76
C GLU A 74 -5.86 7.27 -4.59
N LEU A 75 -7.09 6.79 -4.78
CA LEU A 75 -7.38 5.49 -5.39
C LEU A 75 -8.24 5.66 -6.65
N ASN A 76 -8.12 4.72 -7.60
CA ASN A 76 -8.99 4.70 -8.76
C ASN A 76 -10.40 4.26 -8.36
N ILE A 77 -11.40 4.88 -8.97
CA ILE A 77 -12.82 4.62 -8.67
C ILE A 77 -13.46 3.83 -9.80
N ILE A 78 -14.30 2.85 -9.43
CA ILE A 78 -15.13 2.08 -10.36
C ILE A 78 -16.30 2.94 -10.88
N GLU A 79 -16.52 2.94 -12.19
CA GLU A 79 -17.54 3.77 -12.85
C GLU A 79 -18.91 3.09 -13.04
N THR A 80 -18.93 1.76 -13.04
CA THR A 80 -20.09 0.96 -13.45
C THR A 80 -20.31 -0.23 -12.52
N GLY A 81 -21.45 -0.90 -12.66
CA GLY A 81 -21.79 -2.08 -11.86
C GLY A 81 -22.15 -1.78 -10.40
N ILE A 82 -22.19 -2.84 -9.59
CA ILE A 82 -22.64 -2.79 -8.18
C ILE A 82 -21.72 -2.00 -7.26
N TYR A 83 -20.45 -1.85 -7.65
CA TYR A 83 -19.43 -1.11 -6.91
C TYR A 83 -19.16 0.29 -7.48
N LYS A 84 -20.08 0.83 -8.30
CA LYS A 84 -19.96 2.21 -8.81
C LYS A 84 -19.70 3.21 -7.67
N GLY A 85 -18.62 3.97 -7.78
CA GLY A 85 -18.19 4.95 -6.78
C GLY A 85 -17.27 4.40 -5.69
N TYR A 86 -16.97 3.10 -5.68
CA TYR A 86 -16.07 2.47 -4.73
C TYR A 86 -14.63 2.51 -5.27
N PRO A 87 -13.61 2.57 -4.39
CA PRO A 87 -12.22 2.33 -4.80
C PRO A 87 -12.08 0.93 -5.37
N LEU A 88 -11.38 0.78 -6.50
CA LEU A 88 -11.18 -0.51 -7.17
C LEU A 88 -10.55 -1.54 -6.22
N VAL A 89 -9.42 -1.19 -5.58
CA VAL A 89 -8.74 -2.08 -4.63
C VAL A 89 -9.64 -2.53 -3.48
N TYR A 90 -10.55 -1.67 -3.02
CA TYR A 90 -11.49 -2.02 -1.95
C TYR A 90 -12.57 -2.98 -2.45
N ALA A 91 -13.12 -2.77 -3.64
CA ALA A 91 -14.05 -3.72 -4.25
C ALA A 91 -13.40 -5.08 -4.50
N LEU A 92 -12.16 -5.11 -5.01
CA LEU A 92 -11.38 -6.35 -5.17
C LEU A 92 -11.15 -7.06 -3.83
N SER A 93 -10.86 -6.31 -2.77
CA SER A 93 -10.73 -6.87 -1.42
C SER A 93 -12.03 -7.53 -0.96
N LEU A 94 -13.19 -6.89 -1.19
CA LEU A 94 -14.49 -7.48 -0.88
C LEU A 94 -14.78 -8.74 -1.71
N GLU A 95 -14.47 -8.73 -3.00
CA GLU A 95 -14.64 -9.89 -3.88
C GLU A 95 -13.77 -11.07 -3.44
N LEU A 96 -12.48 -10.81 -3.19
CA LEU A 96 -11.52 -11.81 -2.71
C LEU A 96 -12.02 -12.46 -1.42
N ILE A 97 -12.43 -11.64 -0.44
CA ILE A 97 -12.97 -12.12 0.84
C ILE A 97 -14.22 -12.98 0.64
N ASN A 98 -15.14 -12.56 -0.24
CA ASN A 98 -16.33 -13.35 -0.51
C ASN A 98 -16.02 -14.65 -1.27
N TYR A 99 -15.11 -14.61 -2.23
CA TYR A 99 -14.69 -15.76 -3.03
C TYR A 99 -14.06 -16.86 -2.14
N PHE A 100 -13.22 -16.46 -1.19
CA PHE A 100 -12.60 -17.39 -0.23
C PHE A 100 -13.37 -17.52 1.09
N THR A 101 -14.61 -17.01 1.18
CA THR A 101 -15.45 -17.10 2.39
C THR A 101 -14.77 -16.62 3.67
N GLY A 102 -13.97 -15.56 3.55
CA GLY A 102 -13.23 -14.93 4.65
C GLY A 102 -11.93 -15.63 5.03
N ASN A 103 -11.54 -16.72 4.35
CA ASN A 103 -10.26 -17.39 4.55
C ASN A 103 -9.19 -16.72 3.67
N ILE A 104 -8.35 -15.87 4.24
CA ILE A 104 -7.34 -15.09 3.53
C ILE A 104 -5.96 -15.54 3.95
N ASN A 105 -5.08 -15.74 2.97
CA ASN A 105 -3.66 -16.04 3.16
C ASN A 105 -2.85 -15.33 2.06
N GLU A 106 -1.53 -15.32 2.18
CA GLU A 106 -0.68 -14.60 1.23
C GLU A 106 -0.82 -15.14 -0.21
N GLU A 107 -0.85 -16.46 -0.36
CA GLU A 107 -0.96 -17.15 -1.65
C GLU A 107 -2.24 -16.76 -2.39
N ASN A 108 -3.38 -16.77 -1.71
CA ASN A 108 -4.67 -16.48 -2.33
C ASN A 108 -4.86 -14.98 -2.64
N ILE A 109 -4.19 -14.09 -1.90
CA ILE A 109 -4.10 -12.67 -2.25
C ILE A 109 -3.32 -12.52 -3.55
N ILE A 110 -2.13 -13.11 -3.63
CA ILE A 110 -1.26 -13.01 -4.80
C ILE A 110 -1.95 -13.60 -6.03
N GLU A 111 -2.51 -14.81 -5.93
CA GLU A 111 -3.20 -15.48 -7.03
C GLU A 111 -4.39 -14.66 -7.53
N PHE A 112 -5.25 -14.17 -6.63
CA PHE A 112 -6.45 -13.44 -7.00
C PHE A 112 -6.12 -12.10 -7.67
N ILE A 113 -5.18 -11.33 -7.09
CA ILE A 113 -4.78 -10.04 -7.64
C ILE A 113 -4.06 -10.21 -8.96
N ASN A 114 -3.15 -11.18 -9.11
CA ASN A 114 -2.51 -11.45 -10.40
C ASN A 114 -3.50 -11.98 -11.45
N GLY A 115 -4.55 -12.69 -11.03
CA GLY A 115 -5.69 -13.04 -11.88
C GLY A 115 -6.42 -11.83 -12.44
N PHE A 116 -6.72 -10.83 -11.58
CA PHE A 116 -7.28 -9.54 -12.00
C PHE A 116 -6.36 -8.81 -12.97
N GLN A 117 -5.06 -8.78 -12.67
CA GLN A 117 -4.10 -7.95 -13.39
C GLN A 117 -3.79 -8.40 -14.82
N LYS A 118 -4.36 -9.54 -15.25
CA LYS A 118 -4.36 -9.94 -16.66
C LYS A 118 -5.23 -9.03 -17.54
N TRP A 119 -6.21 -8.35 -16.95
CA TRP A 119 -7.21 -7.53 -17.67
C TRP A 119 -7.29 -6.10 -17.15
N GLY A 120 -7.01 -5.86 -15.87
CA GLY A 120 -6.86 -4.53 -15.27
C GLY A 120 -5.44 -4.32 -14.76
N ILE A 121 -5.08 -3.11 -14.33
CA ILE A 121 -3.78 -2.85 -13.69
C ILE A 121 -4.05 -2.04 -12.42
N LEU A 122 -3.47 -2.47 -11.29
CA LEU A 122 -3.47 -1.67 -10.07
C LEU A 122 -2.29 -0.71 -10.08
N SER A 123 -2.55 0.53 -9.66
CA SER A 123 -1.49 1.50 -9.39
C SER A 123 -0.70 1.10 -8.14
N LEU A 124 0.53 1.61 -8.00
CA LEU A 124 1.39 1.43 -6.82
C LEU A 124 0.67 1.81 -5.53
N GLU A 125 -0.14 2.88 -5.56
CA GLU A 125 -0.95 3.34 -4.42
C GLU A 125 -2.09 2.37 -4.08
N GLU A 126 -2.68 1.73 -5.08
CA GLU A 126 -3.69 0.71 -4.86
C GLU A 126 -3.07 -0.56 -4.29
N VAL A 127 -1.93 -0.99 -4.84
CA VAL A 127 -1.20 -2.15 -4.33
C VAL A 127 -0.79 -1.94 -2.86
N SER A 128 -0.26 -0.77 -2.50
CA SER A 128 0.09 -0.45 -1.11
C SER A 128 -1.14 -0.38 -0.17
N SER A 129 -2.31 -0.04 -0.72
CA SER A 129 -3.57 0.05 0.03
C SER A 129 -4.29 -1.28 0.22
N ILE A 130 -3.83 -2.38 -0.40
CA ILE A 130 -4.49 -3.70 -0.32
C ILE A 130 -4.64 -4.18 1.13
N SER A 131 -3.60 -4.07 1.96
CA SER A 131 -3.64 -4.52 3.35
C SER A 131 -4.75 -3.82 4.15
N THR A 132 -4.81 -2.48 4.03
CA THR A 132 -5.83 -1.66 4.68
C THR A 132 -7.23 -2.00 4.16
N CYS A 133 -7.39 -2.19 2.85
CA CYS A 133 -8.67 -2.53 2.26
C CYS A 133 -9.16 -3.93 2.64
N LEU A 134 -8.26 -4.91 2.73
CA LEU A 134 -8.57 -6.25 3.22
C LEU A 134 -8.98 -6.25 4.69
N ILE A 135 -8.31 -5.47 5.55
CA ILE A 135 -8.72 -5.33 6.97
C ILE A 135 -10.14 -4.77 7.07
N ILE A 136 -10.42 -3.67 6.36
CA ILE A 136 -11.76 -3.05 6.36
C ILE A 136 -12.79 -4.05 5.79
N GLY A 137 -12.45 -4.74 4.71
CA GLY A 137 -13.31 -5.74 4.09
C GLY A 137 -13.60 -6.93 5.01
N LEU A 138 -12.62 -7.38 5.79
CA LEU A 138 -12.79 -8.48 6.74
C LEU A 138 -13.64 -8.05 7.93
N LEU A 139 -13.46 -6.84 8.45
CA LEU A 139 -14.35 -6.27 9.46
C LEU A 139 -15.78 -6.16 8.95
N GLU A 140 -15.98 -5.74 7.70
CA GLU A 140 -17.31 -5.72 7.09
C GLU A 140 -17.90 -7.12 6.92
N TYR A 141 -17.08 -8.10 6.52
CA TYR A 141 -17.50 -9.49 6.41
C TYR A 141 -17.91 -10.06 7.77
N ILE A 142 -17.10 -9.85 8.81
CA ILE A 142 -17.39 -10.24 10.20
C ILE A 142 -18.69 -9.57 10.69
N SER A 143 -18.86 -8.27 10.43
CA SER A 143 -20.09 -7.54 10.74
C SER A 143 -21.32 -8.19 10.10
N LYS A 144 -21.27 -8.43 8.79
CA LYS A 144 -22.37 -9.05 8.02
C LYS A 144 -22.72 -10.44 8.52
N ILE A 145 -21.71 -11.29 8.80
CA ILE A 145 -21.95 -12.65 9.30
C ILE A 145 -22.50 -12.62 10.73
N SER A 146 -22.00 -11.72 11.58
CA SER A 146 -22.48 -11.55 12.96
C SER A 146 -23.93 -11.08 12.98
N ALA A 147 -24.31 -10.12 12.13
CA ALA A 147 -25.69 -9.68 11.99
C ALA A 147 -26.62 -10.83 11.57
N LYS A 148 -26.21 -11.65 10.59
CA LYS A 148 -26.97 -12.83 10.16
C LYS A 148 -27.14 -13.87 11.26
N LEU A 149 -26.10 -14.10 12.08
CA LEU A 149 -26.20 -14.96 13.26
C LEU A 149 -27.20 -14.40 14.28
N SER A 150 -27.16 -13.09 14.51
CA SER A 150 -28.10 -12.40 15.40
C SER A 150 -29.55 -12.56 14.96
N THR A 151 -29.83 -12.43 13.66
CA THR A 151 -31.18 -12.61 13.10
C THR A 151 -31.67 -14.06 13.16
N ILE A 152 -30.79 -15.06 12.95
CA ILE A 152 -31.19 -16.48 13.09
C ILE A 152 -31.63 -16.81 14.52
N ASP A 153 -31.01 -16.18 15.51
CA ASP A 153 -31.42 -16.32 16.91
C ASP A 153 -32.88 -15.91 17.12
N GLU A 154 -33.31 -14.85 16.43
CA GLU A 154 -34.65 -14.30 16.51
C GLU A 154 -35.69 -15.15 15.76
N ILE A 155 -35.27 -15.93 14.75
CA ILE A 155 -36.14 -16.64 13.78
C ILE A 155 -36.29 -18.16 14.07
N TRP A 156 -36.02 -18.62 15.30
CA TRP A 156 -36.08 -20.02 15.78
C TRP A 156 -34.83 -20.85 15.46
N GLN A 157 -34.31 -21.53 16.50
CA GLN A 157 -33.07 -22.33 16.51
C GLN A 157 -33.05 -23.60 15.62
N LYS A 158 -33.99 -23.78 14.69
CA LYS A 158 -34.13 -25.02 13.89
C LYS A 158 -33.17 -25.12 12.70
N GLU A 159 -32.49 -24.03 12.32
CA GLU A 159 -31.58 -23.99 11.17
C GLU A 159 -30.11 -24.25 11.55
N TYR A 160 -29.81 -25.40 12.18
CA TYR A 160 -28.44 -25.76 12.59
C TYR A 160 -27.40 -25.71 11.47
N VAL A 161 -27.81 -26.00 10.22
CA VAL A 161 -26.92 -25.95 9.04
C VAL A 161 -26.46 -24.52 8.75
N LEU A 162 -27.35 -23.53 8.81
CA LEU A 162 -26.99 -22.12 8.57
C LEU A 162 -26.13 -21.56 9.70
N GLN A 163 -26.45 -21.89 10.96
CA GLN A 163 -25.61 -21.49 12.10
C GLN A 163 -24.20 -22.08 11.96
N SER A 164 -24.08 -23.36 11.56
CA SER A 164 -22.77 -23.98 11.36
C SER A 164 -21.98 -23.32 10.24
N LYS A 165 -22.64 -22.96 9.12
CA LYS A 165 -22.02 -22.21 8.03
C LYS A 165 -21.49 -20.86 8.51
N TYR A 166 -22.32 -20.07 9.18
CA TYR A 166 -21.91 -18.76 9.67
C TYR A 166 -20.87 -18.81 10.78
N LYS A 167 -20.92 -19.81 11.66
CA LYS A 167 -19.85 -20.09 12.64
C LYS A 167 -18.51 -20.32 11.97
N ILE A 168 -18.47 -21.14 10.92
CA ILE A 168 -17.24 -21.41 10.16
C ILE A 168 -16.75 -20.14 9.47
N SER A 169 -17.64 -19.43 8.76
CA SER A 169 -17.33 -18.17 8.07
C SER A 169 -16.80 -17.09 9.03
N LEU A 170 -17.43 -16.92 10.18
CA LEU A 170 -17.00 -15.96 11.21
C LEU A 170 -15.61 -16.33 11.76
N GLY A 171 -15.40 -17.62 12.02
CA GLY A 171 -14.10 -18.15 12.44
C GLY A 171 -13.00 -17.90 11.41
N TYR A 172 -13.28 -18.09 10.11
CA TYR A 172 -12.31 -17.75 9.06
C TYR A 172 -12.02 -16.25 9.01
N GLY A 173 -13.04 -15.39 9.05
CA GLY A 173 -12.83 -13.95 9.03
C GLY A 173 -11.93 -13.46 10.17
N ILE A 174 -12.18 -13.93 11.39
CA ILE A 174 -11.39 -13.55 12.58
C ILE A 174 -9.97 -14.13 12.52
N LYS A 175 -9.81 -15.39 12.10
CA LYS A 175 -8.48 -16.00 11.93
C LYS A 175 -7.65 -15.25 10.88
N SER A 176 -8.25 -14.92 9.74
CA SER A 176 -7.61 -14.14 8.68
C SER A 176 -7.19 -12.77 9.19
N LEU A 177 -8.07 -12.06 9.92
CA LEU A 177 -7.75 -10.76 10.48
C LEU A 177 -6.55 -10.80 11.44
N ARG A 178 -6.47 -11.85 12.27
CA ARG A 178 -5.31 -12.10 13.15
C ARG A 178 -4.05 -12.41 12.33
N ALA A 179 -4.17 -13.23 11.29
CA ALA A 179 -3.04 -13.66 10.47
C ALA A 179 -2.42 -12.49 9.68
N MET A 180 -3.22 -11.53 9.23
CA MET A 180 -2.77 -10.37 8.46
C MET A 180 -1.70 -9.52 9.15
N ALA A 181 -1.65 -9.51 10.48
CA ALA A 181 -0.60 -8.81 11.22
C ALA A 181 0.79 -9.43 11.05
N ASN A 182 0.85 -10.71 10.65
CA ASN A 182 2.07 -11.48 10.47
C ASN A 182 2.41 -11.75 9.00
N PHE A 183 1.62 -11.21 8.05
CA PHE A 183 1.91 -11.39 6.64
C PHE A 183 3.14 -10.59 6.22
N ASP A 184 3.92 -11.15 5.30
CA ASP A 184 5.00 -10.42 4.62
C ASP A 184 4.40 -9.54 3.52
N TRP A 185 3.93 -8.36 3.93
CA TRP A 185 3.33 -7.39 3.04
C TRP A 185 4.29 -6.86 1.97
N GLU A 186 5.60 -6.88 2.22
CA GLU A 186 6.58 -6.47 1.21
C GLU A 186 6.70 -7.55 0.13
N ASN A 187 6.79 -8.83 0.52
CA ASN A 187 6.77 -9.93 -0.44
C ASN A 187 5.47 -9.97 -1.27
N ILE A 188 4.32 -9.75 -0.62
CA ILE A 188 3.03 -9.65 -1.31
C ILE A 188 3.06 -8.48 -2.31
N PHE A 189 3.53 -7.30 -1.88
CA PHE A 189 3.66 -6.13 -2.74
C PHE A 189 4.54 -6.43 -3.96
N GLU A 190 5.74 -6.98 -3.77
CA GLU A 190 6.66 -7.32 -4.85
C GLU A 190 6.10 -8.36 -5.82
N SER A 191 5.21 -9.24 -5.34
CA SER A 191 4.60 -10.31 -6.13
C SER A 191 3.40 -9.85 -6.97
N ILE A 192 2.81 -8.70 -6.65
CA ILE A 192 1.61 -8.20 -7.32
C ILE A 192 1.80 -6.82 -7.97
N ALA A 193 2.85 -6.06 -7.64
CA ALA A 193 3.09 -4.77 -8.29
C ALA A 193 3.68 -4.98 -9.70
N VAL A 194 2.93 -4.63 -10.74
CA VAL A 194 3.39 -4.76 -12.15
C VAL A 194 4.65 -3.94 -12.43
N VAL A 195 4.82 -2.79 -11.75
CA VAL A 195 6.03 -1.97 -11.86
C VAL A 195 7.27 -2.72 -11.36
N GLU A 196 7.15 -3.54 -10.30
CA GLU A 196 8.26 -4.35 -9.79
C GLU A 196 8.70 -5.39 -10.81
N GLU A 197 7.75 -6.05 -11.46
CA GLU A 197 8.04 -7.03 -12.52
C GLU A 197 8.81 -6.39 -13.70
N ILE A 198 8.50 -5.13 -14.01
CA ILE A 198 9.19 -4.38 -15.06
C ILE A 198 10.59 -3.98 -14.59
N TYR A 199 10.73 -3.42 -13.40
CA TYR A 199 12.03 -2.96 -12.88
C TYR A 199 13.00 -4.09 -12.57
N LYS A 200 12.52 -5.30 -12.25
CA LYS A 200 13.34 -6.52 -12.16
C LYS A 200 14.01 -6.91 -13.49
N LYS A 201 13.56 -6.36 -14.63
CA LYS A 201 14.19 -6.57 -15.96
C LYS A 201 15.32 -5.58 -16.24
N ASP A 202 15.75 -4.79 -15.25
CA ASP A 202 16.89 -3.87 -15.34
C ASP A 202 18.12 -4.56 -15.96
N PRO A 203 18.71 -4.03 -17.05
CA PRO A 203 19.80 -4.71 -17.75
C PRO A 203 21.06 -4.96 -16.91
N LEU A 204 21.31 -4.10 -15.93
CA LEU A 204 22.43 -4.25 -15.00
C LEU A 204 22.12 -5.14 -13.78
N ASN A 205 20.88 -5.63 -13.67
CA ASN A 205 20.34 -6.35 -12.53
C ASN A 205 20.58 -5.71 -11.16
N VAL A 206 20.75 -4.38 -11.13
CA VAL A 206 21.03 -3.67 -9.88
C VAL A 206 19.75 -3.57 -9.07
N TYR A 207 18.62 -3.28 -9.73
CA TYR A 207 17.34 -3.06 -9.05
C TYR A 207 16.89 -4.24 -8.19
N GLU A 208 17.05 -5.47 -8.69
CA GLU A 208 16.68 -6.68 -7.95
C GLU A 208 17.48 -6.82 -6.65
N SER A 209 18.76 -6.45 -6.68
CA SER A 209 19.69 -6.50 -5.55
C SER A 209 19.59 -5.31 -4.58
N MET A 210 18.73 -4.33 -4.86
CA MET A 210 18.58 -3.14 -4.01
C MET A 210 17.88 -3.45 -2.69
N ASP A 211 18.23 -2.67 -1.66
CA ASP A 211 17.50 -2.65 -0.40
C ASP A 211 16.08 -2.07 -0.56
N LEU A 212 15.24 -2.33 0.45
CA LEU A 212 13.83 -1.93 0.42
C LEU A 212 13.63 -0.41 0.35
N ASP A 213 14.43 0.37 1.06
CA ASP A 213 14.32 1.84 1.05
C ASP A 213 14.62 2.40 -0.34
N SER A 214 15.63 1.84 -1.00
CA SER A 214 15.95 2.14 -2.39
C SER A 214 14.79 1.79 -3.33
N LYS A 215 14.22 0.58 -3.24
CA LYS A 215 13.06 0.20 -4.08
C LYS A 215 11.85 1.10 -3.83
N HIS A 216 11.57 1.45 -2.58
CA HIS A 216 10.51 2.39 -2.19
C HIS A 216 10.75 3.77 -2.79
N TYR A 217 11.99 4.26 -2.79
CA TYR A 217 12.35 5.53 -3.43
C TYR A 217 12.10 5.52 -4.94
N TYR A 218 12.37 4.40 -5.61
CA TYR A 218 12.05 4.23 -7.04
C TYR A 218 10.54 4.27 -7.27
N ARG A 219 9.77 3.43 -6.57
CA ARG A 219 8.30 3.37 -6.66
C ARG A 219 7.68 4.76 -6.46
N TYR A 220 8.14 5.51 -5.46
CA TYR A 220 7.69 6.87 -5.19
C TYR A 220 7.97 7.81 -6.37
N ASN A 221 9.20 7.82 -6.90
CA ASN A 221 9.53 8.68 -8.04
C ASN A 221 8.78 8.29 -9.31
N THR A 222 8.51 7.00 -9.53
CA THR A 222 7.68 6.51 -10.63
C THR A 222 6.27 7.08 -10.53
N LYS A 223 5.64 7.01 -9.35
CA LYS A 223 4.32 7.61 -9.10
C LYS A 223 4.32 9.12 -9.42
N ILE A 224 5.26 9.87 -8.84
CA ILE A 224 5.32 11.33 -9.01
C ILE A 224 5.52 11.72 -10.48
N LEU A 225 6.37 10.99 -11.20
CA LEU A 225 6.59 11.24 -12.62
C LEU A 225 5.40 10.86 -13.48
N ALA A 226 4.77 9.72 -13.22
CA ALA A 226 3.58 9.29 -13.95
C ALA A 226 2.44 10.32 -13.80
N GLU A 227 2.24 10.85 -12.59
CA GLU A 227 1.30 11.94 -12.32
C GLU A 227 1.68 13.23 -13.07
N LYS A 228 2.97 13.60 -13.07
CA LYS A 228 3.46 14.80 -13.78
C LYS A 228 3.28 14.69 -15.29
N PHE A 229 3.51 13.51 -15.85
CA PHE A 229 3.36 13.23 -17.27
C PHE A 229 1.92 12.89 -17.68
N ASN A 230 1.01 12.77 -16.71
CA ASN A 230 -0.38 12.35 -16.92
C ASN A 230 -0.47 11.03 -17.70
N VAL A 231 0.34 10.05 -17.31
CA VAL A 231 0.37 8.68 -17.86
C VAL A 231 0.29 7.65 -16.75
N GLU A 232 0.05 6.39 -17.12
CA GLU A 232 0.08 5.29 -16.17
C GLU A 232 1.51 4.96 -15.71
N GLU A 233 1.63 4.56 -14.44
CA GLU A 233 2.91 4.18 -13.81
C GLU A 233 3.59 3.02 -14.56
N VAL A 234 2.80 2.06 -15.04
CA VAL A 234 3.29 0.93 -15.84
C VAL A 234 3.83 1.38 -17.20
N PHE A 235 3.17 2.34 -17.86
CA PHE A 235 3.66 2.87 -19.13
C PHE A 235 5.00 3.59 -18.94
N LEU A 236 5.09 4.42 -17.90
CA LEU A 236 6.33 5.10 -17.54
C LEU A 236 7.45 4.11 -17.23
N ALA A 237 7.17 3.08 -16.42
CA ALA A 237 8.15 2.06 -16.06
C ALA A 237 8.70 1.31 -17.29
N LYS A 238 7.82 0.94 -18.24
CA LYS A 238 8.23 0.34 -19.51
C LYS A 238 9.12 1.25 -20.33
N LYS A 239 8.79 2.55 -20.42
CA LYS A 239 9.60 3.51 -21.16
C LYS A 239 10.98 3.72 -20.55
N ILE A 240 11.07 3.75 -19.22
CA ILE A 240 12.34 3.82 -18.49
C ILE A 240 13.21 2.59 -18.78
N LEU A 241 12.60 1.40 -18.74
CA LEU A 241 13.29 0.16 -19.07
C LEU A 241 13.80 0.15 -20.52
N GLU A 242 12.95 0.53 -21.48
CA GLU A 242 13.29 0.62 -22.90
C GLU A 242 14.54 1.49 -23.13
N PHE A 243 14.62 2.66 -22.47
CA PHE A 243 15.80 3.53 -22.59
C PHE A 243 17.08 2.89 -22.02
N ALA A 244 16.98 2.15 -20.92
CA ALA A 244 18.12 1.42 -20.37
C ALA A 244 18.55 0.27 -21.30
N GLU A 245 17.59 -0.47 -21.85
CA GLU A 245 17.85 -1.54 -22.81
C GLU A 245 18.47 -1.03 -24.11
N GLU A 246 18.04 0.13 -24.63
CA GLU A 246 18.65 0.77 -25.80
C GLU A 246 20.16 1.02 -25.60
N GLU A 247 20.56 1.57 -24.45
CA GLU A 247 21.97 1.83 -24.15
C GLU A 247 22.74 0.54 -23.87
N TRP A 248 22.12 -0.45 -23.23
CA TRP A 248 22.70 -1.79 -23.08
C TRP A 248 22.98 -2.44 -24.44
N ASN A 249 22.04 -2.35 -25.38
CA ASN A 249 22.17 -2.93 -26.72
C ASN A 249 23.22 -2.20 -27.57
N LYS A 250 23.47 -0.91 -27.31
CA LYS A 250 24.61 -0.17 -27.88
C LYS A 250 25.97 -0.53 -27.26
N GLY A 251 25.98 -1.41 -26.26
CA GLY A 251 27.19 -1.88 -25.57
C GLY A 251 27.52 -1.11 -24.29
N SER A 252 26.66 -0.19 -23.83
CA SER A 252 26.91 0.46 -22.54
C SER A 252 26.75 -0.53 -21.39
N ARG A 253 27.68 -0.47 -20.44
CA ARG A 253 27.66 -1.24 -19.18
C ARG A 253 27.81 -0.32 -17.97
N ASP A 254 27.65 0.98 -18.20
CA ASP A 254 27.66 1.99 -17.15
C ASP A 254 26.23 2.30 -16.69
N LYS A 255 26.09 3.33 -15.84
CA LYS A 255 24.80 3.77 -15.31
C LYS A 255 23.74 4.08 -16.38
N LYS A 256 24.10 4.39 -17.63
CA LYS A 256 23.12 4.63 -18.69
C LYS A 256 22.33 3.38 -19.08
N ALA A 257 22.86 2.19 -18.81
CA ALA A 257 22.16 0.93 -18.99
C ALA A 257 21.34 0.51 -17.74
N HIS A 258 21.13 1.42 -16.79
CA HIS A 258 20.35 1.17 -15.57
C HIS A 258 19.08 2.03 -15.54
N ILE A 259 17.97 1.46 -15.10
CA ILE A 259 16.69 2.17 -14.97
C ILE A 259 16.75 3.40 -14.06
N GLY A 260 17.57 3.36 -13.01
CA GLY A 260 17.74 4.46 -12.06
C GLY A 260 18.29 5.73 -12.68
N TYR A 261 19.09 5.61 -13.75
CA TYR A 261 19.63 6.78 -14.44
C TYR A 261 18.55 7.64 -15.10
N TYR A 262 17.50 7.01 -15.65
CA TYR A 262 16.38 7.71 -16.27
C TYR A 262 15.31 8.14 -15.28
N LEU A 263 15.20 7.45 -14.15
CA LEU A 263 14.24 7.77 -13.11
C LEU A 263 14.73 8.92 -12.20
N LEU A 264 16.02 8.90 -11.84
CA LEU A 264 16.56 9.68 -10.71
C LEU A 264 17.75 10.59 -11.07
N ASP A 265 18.45 10.35 -12.17
CA ASP A 265 19.67 11.07 -12.56
C ASP A 265 19.48 11.83 -13.89
N LYS A 266 20.57 12.27 -14.52
CA LYS A 266 20.57 13.06 -15.76
C LYS A 266 19.84 12.42 -16.95
N GLY A 267 19.64 11.09 -16.96
CA GLY A 267 18.86 10.42 -18.01
C GLY A 267 17.40 10.87 -18.04
N ARG A 268 16.92 11.48 -16.96
CA ARG A 268 15.57 12.00 -16.81
C ARG A 268 15.22 13.08 -17.83
N GLU A 269 16.20 13.86 -18.31
CA GLU A 269 16.00 14.87 -19.38
C GLU A 269 15.40 14.22 -20.64
N LYS A 270 15.94 13.06 -21.06
CA LYS A 270 15.43 12.28 -22.21
C LYS A 270 13.96 11.87 -22.01
N LEU A 271 13.56 11.59 -20.78
CA LEU A 271 12.19 11.21 -20.43
C LEU A 271 11.25 12.43 -20.51
N PHE A 272 11.67 13.57 -20.01
CA PHE A 272 10.94 14.83 -20.12
C PHE A 272 10.73 15.26 -21.58
N ASP A 273 11.79 15.16 -22.40
CA ASP A 273 11.74 15.43 -23.82
C ASP A 273 10.75 14.50 -24.55
N PHE A 274 10.76 13.20 -24.22
CA PHE A 274 9.83 12.22 -24.81
C PHE A 274 8.37 12.57 -24.52
N PHE A 275 8.06 13.03 -23.31
CA PHE A 275 6.70 13.42 -22.91
C PHE A 275 6.35 14.87 -23.29
N GLY A 276 7.26 15.62 -23.90
CA GLY A 276 7.03 17.01 -24.34
C GLY A 276 6.78 17.98 -23.19
N ILE A 277 7.34 17.72 -22.00
CA ILE A 277 7.17 18.55 -20.81
C ILE A 277 8.53 19.17 -20.47
N GLU A 278 8.59 20.50 -20.42
CA GLU A 278 9.81 21.20 -20.01
C GLU A 278 10.23 20.77 -18.59
N GLU A 279 11.47 20.29 -18.47
CA GLU A 279 12.04 19.98 -17.17
C GLU A 279 12.29 21.29 -16.40
N LYS A 280 11.34 21.67 -15.54
CA LYS A 280 11.61 22.66 -14.49
C LYS A 280 12.58 22.04 -13.48
N THR A 281 13.87 22.13 -13.77
CA THR A 281 14.99 21.70 -12.93
C THR A 281 14.99 22.48 -11.62
N THR A 282 14.27 22.04 -10.58
CA THR A 282 14.29 22.82 -9.31
C THR A 282 14.30 22.06 -7.99
N ILE A 283 14.19 20.71 -7.92
CA ILE A 283 14.09 20.08 -6.58
C ILE A 283 15.14 18.99 -6.30
N TYR A 284 15.43 18.08 -7.23
CA TYR A 284 16.25 16.89 -6.89
C TYR A 284 17.71 16.96 -7.35
N MET A 285 18.05 17.87 -8.27
CA MET A 285 19.44 18.24 -8.54
C MET A 285 19.84 19.47 -7.72
N LYS A 286 19.70 19.44 -6.39
CA LYS A 286 20.53 20.36 -5.58
C LYS A 286 21.97 19.91 -5.81
N LYS A 287 22.65 20.64 -6.69
CA LYS A 287 24.10 20.59 -6.94
C LYS A 287 24.76 20.29 -5.59
N TYR A 288 25.50 19.17 -5.48
CA TYR A 288 26.15 18.76 -4.22
C TYR A 288 26.93 19.89 -3.51
N SER A 289 27.31 20.92 -4.28
CA SER A 289 27.73 22.25 -3.82
C SER A 289 26.96 22.82 -2.62
N SER A 290 25.64 22.63 -2.51
CA SER A 290 24.86 23.18 -1.38
C SER A 290 25.12 22.45 -0.05
N TYR A 291 25.60 21.21 -0.10
CA TYR A 291 25.94 20.40 1.07
C TYR A 291 27.43 20.53 1.45
N TYR A 292 28.32 20.65 0.46
CA TYR A 292 29.74 20.86 0.75
C TYR A 292 30.05 22.30 1.20
N LEU A 293 29.28 23.31 0.76
CA LEU A 293 29.56 24.70 1.12
C LEU A 293 29.50 24.96 2.64
N PRO A 294 28.47 24.52 3.40
CA PRO A 294 28.45 24.64 4.86
C PRO A 294 29.59 23.86 5.53
N ILE A 295 29.89 22.65 5.04
CA ILE A 295 30.97 21.80 5.58
C ILE A 295 32.32 22.50 5.40
N LEU A 296 32.58 23.02 4.21
CA LEU A 296 33.83 23.69 3.84
C LEU A 296 33.99 25.02 4.59
N LEU A 297 32.91 25.78 4.77
CA LEU A 297 32.90 26.97 5.62
C LEU A 297 33.20 26.65 7.08
N LEU A 298 32.62 25.57 7.62
CA LEU A 298 32.89 25.10 8.98
C LEU A 298 34.36 24.66 9.13
N THR A 299 34.91 23.94 8.14
CA THR A 299 36.31 23.50 8.15
C THR A 299 37.27 24.69 8.11
N ILE A 300 37.01 25.70 7.26
CA ILE A 300 37.81 26.92 7.19
C ILE A 300 37.74 27.67 8.53
N PHE A 301 36.55 27.83 9.10
CA PHE A 301 36.36 28.52 10.37
C PHE A 301 37.17 27.88 11.50
N VAL A 302 37.07 26.56 11.67
CA VAL A 302 37.83 25.80 12.68
C VAL A 302 39.34 25.96 12.45
N SER A 303 39.80 25.88 11.20
CA SER A 303 41.22 26.02 10.86
C SER A 303 41.76 27.41 11.21
N ILE A 304 40.99 28.47 10.92
CA ILE A 304 41.33 29.86 11.26
C ILE A 304 41.34 30.05 12.77
N SER A 305 40.36 29.51 13.50
CA SER A 305 40.32 29.60 14.97
C SER A 305 41.53 28.93 15.62
N ILE A 306 41.94 27.76 15.14
CA ILE A 306 43.15 27.07 15.62
C ILE A 306 44.39 27.91 15.31
N PHE A 307 44.50 28.44 14.09
CA PHE A 307 45.62 29.28 13.69
C PHE A 307 45.74 30.52 14.59
N ILE A 308 44.65 31.28 14.79
CA ILE A 308 44.62 32.46 15.67
C ILE A 308 44.98 32.08 17.11
N TYR A 309 44.45 30.97 17.63
CA TYR A 309 44.78 30.50 18.97
C TYR A 309 46.27 30.18 19.13
N THR A 310 46.86 29.45 18.18
CA THR A 310 48.30 29.13 18.21
C THR A 310 49.18 30.36 18.05
N TYR A 311 48.81 31.29 17.18
CA TYR A 311 49.54 32.53 16.94
C TYR A 311 49.55 33.44 18.18
N ASN A 312 48.37 33.63 18.81
CA ASN A 312 48.27 34.43 20.03
C ASN A 312 49.01 33.77 21.20
N ARG A 313 48.97 32.44 21.31
CA ARG A 313 49.74 31.74 22.34
C ARG A 313 51.25 31.87 22.12
N ALA A 314 51.73 31.75 20.88
CA ALA A 314 53.15 31.89 20.56
C ALA A 314 53.70 33.28 20.88
N ASN A 315 52.92 34.34 20.62
CA ASN A 315 53.31 35.73 20.92
C ASN A 315 53.25 36.10 22.41
N VAL A 316 52.61 35.29 23.27
CA VAL A 316 52.60 35.50 24.73
C VAL A 316 53.88 34.94 25.39
N PHE A 317 54.68 34.16 24.66
CA PHE A 317 55.94 33.57 25.15
C PHE A 317 57.21 34.17 24.50
N LEU A 318 57.09 35.30 23.80
CA LEU A 318 58.18 36.12 23.25
C LEU A 318 58.23 37.47 23.97
#